data_AF-A0A5C5Y013-F1
#
_entry.id   AF-A0A5C5Y013-F1
#
_cell.length_a   1.000
_cell.length_b   1.000
_cell.length_c   1.000
_cell.angle_alpha   90.00
_cell.angle_beta   90.00
_cell.angle_gamma   90.00
#
_symmetry.space_group_name_H-M   'P 1'
#
loop_
_entity.id
_entity.type
_entity.pdbx_description
1 polymer ?
#
loop_
_entity_poly.entity_id
_entity_poly.type
_entity_poly.pdbx_seq_one_letter_code
_entity_poly.pdbx_strand_id
1 'polypeptide(L)'
;MNAFRSIHVQRINAPQRCGWITPPRRRLRCTCCFAAQVVFLLGCSEPSLPPVPDSGESPAAIAQTKAERAIASPSDLADHDMTNPADIESGLATYGLSPLTDEQIASLSVGDVMQAVHESKAYREWLKPPIDPDLGQLVVRMYRHLASQVPPKGDPLDFQTRAGELADAADAVLQQGDEAVPRFRRAVNCNSCHARHR
;
A
#
# COMPACT_ATOMS: atom_id res chain seq x y z
N MET A 1 6.29 -25.17 -51.01
CA MET A 1 4.86 -25.50 -50.80
C MET A 1 4.43 -24.88 -49.48
N ASN A 2 3.87 -23.67 -49.52
CA ASN A 2 3.51 -22.90 -48.31
C ASN A 2 2.00 -23.01 -48.07
N ALA A 3 1.61 -23.66 -46.98
CA ALA A 3 0.22 -23.77 -46.55
C ALA A 3 -0.12 -22.63 -45.59
N PHE A 4 -0.79 -21.60 -46.11
CA PHE A 4 -1.47 -20.58 -45.29
C PHE A 4 -2.73 -21.21 -44.67
N ARG A 5 -2.76 -21.35 -43.35
CA ARG A 5 -3.99 -21.68 -42.60
C ARG A 5 -4.70 -20.37 -42.24
N SER A 6 -5.79 -20.09 -42.94
CA SER A 6 -6.75 -19.04 -42.58
C SER A 6 -7.48 -19.42 -41.29
N ILE A 7 -7.33 -18.61 -40.25
CA ILE A 7 -8.11 -18.73 -39.02
C ILE A 7 -9.41 -17.93 -39.19
N HIS A 8 -10.53 -18.65 -39.18
CA HIS A 8 -11.87 -18.10 -39.29
C HIS A 8 -12.32 -17.61 -37.91
N VAL A 9 -12.42 -16.30 -37.72
CA VAL A 9 -12.91 -15.69 -36.48
C VAL A 9 -14.44 -15.72 -36.48
N GLN A 10 -15.03 -16.63 -35.70
CA GLN A 10 -16.47 -16.62 -35.44
C GLN A 10 -16.82 -15.48 -34.48
N ARG A 11 -17.60 -14.53 -34.97
CA ARG A 11 -18.19 -13.42 -34.20
C ARG A 11 -19.34 -13.98 -33.36
N ILE A 12 -19.14 -14.13 -32.05
CA ILE A 12 -20.20 -14.51 -31.12
C ILE A 12 -21.01 -13.25 -30.78
N ASN A 13 -22.29 -13.25 -31.16
CA ASN A 13 -23.26 -12.21 -30.82
C ASN A 13 -23.52 -12.19 -29.31
N ALA A 14 -23.46 -11.01 -28.70
CA ALA A 14 -23.84 -10.79 -27.31
C ALA A 14 -25.38 -10.79 -27.17
N PRO A 15 -25.95 -11.41 -26.12
CA PRO A 15 -27.38 -11.34 -25.85
C PRO A 15 -27.78 -9.95 -25.33
N GLN A 16 -28.81 -9.38 -25.95
CA GLN A 16 -29.52 -8.20 -25.46
C GLN A 16 -30.09 -8.48 -24.07
N ARG A 17 -29.64 -7.76 -23.05
CA ARG A 17 -30.25 -7.80 -21.71
C ARG A 17 -31.44 -6.86 -21.65
N CYS A 18 -32.59 -7.46 -21.35
CA CYS A 18 -33.85 -6.82 -21.01
C CYS A 18 -33.71 -5.80 -19.87
N GLY A 19 -34.52 -4.75 -19.99
CA GLY A 19 -34.51 -3.57 -19.14
C GLY A 19 -34.89 -3.86 -17.70
N TRP A 20 -34.16 -3.20 -16.80
CA TRP A 20 -34.53 -3.06 -15.40
C TRP A 20 -35.12 -1.67 -15.21
N ILE A 21 -36.43 -1.67 -14.96
CA ILE A 21 -37.23 -0.51 -14.60
C ILE A 21 -36.72 0.01 -13.25
N THR A 22 -36.14 1.21 -13.23
CA THR A 22 -35.81 1.95 -12.01
C THR A 22 -37.09 2.41 -11.29
N PRO A 23 -37.27 2.13 -9.98
CA PRO A 23 -38.33 2.76 -9.21
C PRO A 23 -38.00 4.24 -8.91
N PRO A 24 -39.01 5.13 -8.82
CA PRO A 24 -38.79 6.54 -8.55
C PRO A 24 -38.33 6.79 -7.11
N ARG A 25 -37.31 7.64 -6.97
CA ARG A 25 -36.78 8.16 -5.70
C ARG A 25 -37.87 8.93 -4.94
N ARG A 26 -38.33 8.39 -3.80
CA ARG A 26 -39.06 9.18 -2.79
C ARG A 26 -38.09 10.14 -2.12
N ARG A 27 -38.28 11.44 -2.39
CA ARG A 27 -37.65 12.52 -1.62
C ARG A 27 -38.33 12.57 -0.24
N LEU A 28 -37.68 12.04 0.78
CA LEU A 28 -38.00 12.40 2.17
C LEU A 28 -37.42 13.79 2.43
N ARG A 29 -38.30 14.79 2.45
CA ARG A 29 -38.03 16.09 3.06
C ARG A 29 -37.91 15.85 4.56
N CYS A 30 -36.69 15.89 5.08
CA CYS A 30 -36.46 16.01 6.52
C CYS A 30 -36.38 17.51 6.84
N THR A 31 -37.53 18.10 7.15
CA THR A 31 -37.65 19.40 7.81
C THR A 31 -37.74 19.15 9.31
N CYS A 32 -36.58 19.20 9.98
CA CYS A 32 -36.53 19.45 11.41
C CYS A 32 -35.48 20.54 11.65
N CYS A 33 -36.01 21.76 11.77
CA CYS A 33 -35.38 22.89 12.42
C CYS A 33 -34.99 22.50 13.86
N PHE A 34 -33.78 22.83 14.30
CA PHE A 34 -33.41 23.32 15.63
C PHE A 34 -31.99 23.86 15.46
N ALA A 35 -31.76 25.16 15.28
CA ALA A 35 -31.83 26.21 16.30
C ALA A 35 -31.06 25.84 17.57
N ALA A 36 -29.78 26.24 17.64
CA ALA A 36 -29.22 26.95 18.79
C ALA A 36 -27.76 27.33 18.50
N GLN A 37 -27.54 28.64 18.39
CA GLN A 37 -26.24 29.25 18.55
C GLN A 37 -25.77 28.99 19.99
N VAL A 38 -24.52 28.54 20.16
CA VAL A 38 -23.77 28.81 21.38
C VAL A 38 -22.41 29.35 20.97
N VAL A 39 -22.31 30.67 21.11
CA VAL A 39 -21.07 31.42 21.13
C VAL A 39 -20.31 31.00 22.39
N PHE A 40 -19.22 30.24 22.23
CA PHE A 40 -18.19 30.10 23.26
C PHE A 40 -17.03 31.03 22.89
N LEU A 41 -17.13 32.28 23.33
CA LEU A 41 -15.99 33.15 23.58
C LEU A 41 -15.59 32.90 25.02
N LEU A 42 -14.40 32.33 25.27
CA LEU A 42 -13.62 32.56 26.51
C LEU A 42 -12.33 31.73 26.48
N GLY A 43 -11.22 32.42 26.74
CA GLY A 43 -10.05 31.79 27.35
C GLY A 43 -8.81 31.66 26.47
N CYS A 44 -8.23 32.79 26.07
CA CYS A 44 -6.77 32.83 25.93
C CYS A 44 -6.16 32.57 27.31
N SER A 45 -5.45 31.47 27.49
CA SER A 45 -4.59 31.24 28.65
C SER A 45 -3.30 30.67 28.13
N GLU A 46 -2.35 31.59 27.99
CA GLU A 46 -0.95 31.38 27.64
C GLU A 46 -0.26 30.72 28.85
N PRO A 47 0.21 29.46 28.75
CA PRO A 47 1.01 28.88 29.81
C PRO A 47 2.43 29.47 29.76
N SER A 48 2.71 30.32 30.75
CA SER A 48 4.04 30.87 31.06
C SER A 48 5.06 29.73 31.20
N LEU A 49 6.05 29.69 30.31
CA LEU A 49 7.19 28.79 30.40
C LEU A 49 8.15 29.28 31.50
N PRO A 50 8.65 28.40 32.39
CA PRO A 50 9.71 28.77 33.31
C PRO A 50 11.06 28.88 32.58
N PRO A 51 11.98 29.74 33.06
CA PRO A 51 13.28 29.94 32.44
C PRO A 51 14.16 28.67 32.54
N VAL A 52 14.75 28.31 31.40
CA VAL A 52 15.77 27.26 31.28
C VAL A 52 17.07 27.78 31.91
N PRO A 53 17.66 27.10 32.89
CA PRO A 53 19.01 27.42 33.34
C PRO A 53 20.04 26.96 32.30
N ASP A 54 20.76 27.94 31.79
CA ASP A 54 22.02 27.81 31.07
C ASP A 54 23.01 26.99 31.91
N SER A 55 23.50 25.89 31.36
CA SER A 55 24.58 25.10 31.94
C SER A 55 25.56 24.77 30.83
N GLY A 56 26.39 25.75 30.52
CA GLY A 56 27.77 25.65 30.98
C GLY A 56 28.54 24.49 30.36
N GLU A 57 28.99 24.74 29.14
CA GLU A 57 30.13 24.11 28.50
C GLU A 57 31.35 24.06 29.44
N SER A 58 31.93 22.87 29.64
CA SER A 58 33.38 22.75 29.80
C SER A 58 33.88 21.35 29.44
N PRO A 59 34.99 21.24 28.67
CA PRO A 59 35.52 19.99 28.17
C PRO A 59 36.59 19.42 29.11
N ALA A 60 36.67 18.09 29.22
CA ALA A 60 37.88 17.44 29.72
C ALA A 60 38.03 16.04 29.11
N ALA A 61 39.09 15.91 28.32
CA ALA A 61 39.65 14.68 27.82
C ALA A 61 39.98 13.70 28.96
N ILE A 62 39.67 12.42 28.78
CA ILE A 62 40.54 11.34 29.27
C ILE A 62 40.65 10.27 28.18
N ALA A 63 41.89 10.02 27.81
CA ALA A 63 42.33 9.06 26.82
C ALA A 63 42.35 7.62 27.37
N GLN A 64 42.21 6.68 26.44
CA GLN A 64 42.78 5.32 26.41
C GLN A 64 42.35 4.29 27.47
N THR A 65 41.89 3.13 26.99
CA THR A 65 42.74 1.93 27.02
C THR A 65 42.20 0.83 26.09
N LYS A 66 43.16 0.27 25.36
CA LYS A 66 43.12 -0.94 24.54
C LYS A 66 43.21 -2.15 25.47
N ALA A 67 42.29 -3.10 25.38
CA ALA A 67 42.55 -4.51 25.68
C ALA A 67 41.45 -5.41 25.12
N GLU A 68 41.89 -6.39 24.34
CA GLU A 68 41.13 -7.46 23.73
C GLU A 68 40.30 -8.28 24.75
N ARG A 69 39.10 -8.68 24.34
CA ARG A 69 38.63 -10.03 24.69
C ARG A 69 37.84 -10.62 23.54
N ALA A 70 38.40 -11.70 23.04
CA ALA A 70 37.87 -12.52 21.98
C ALA A 70 36.73 -13.44 22.46
N ILE A 71 36.01 -13.97 21.46
CA ILE A 71 35.20 -15.20 21.46
C ILE A 71 33.77 -15.05 22.00
N ALA A 72 32.83 -14.82 21.08
CA ALA A 72 31.63 -15.64 20.94
C ALA A 72 31.04 -15.42 19.53
N SER A 73 31.23 -16.41 18.65
CA SER A 73 30.39 -16.59 17.46
C SER A 73 28.93 -16.78 17.88
N PRO A 74 27.98 -16.18 17.17
CA PRO A 74 26.68 -16.78 16.93
C PRO A 74 26.54 -16.96 15.42
N SER A 75 27.16 -18.00 14.88
CA SER A 75 26.87 -18.49 13.52
C SER A 75 26.15 -19.82 13.67
N ASP A 76 24.97 -19.77 14.26
CA ASP A 76 23.96 -20.81 14.19
C ASP A 76 22.61 -20.11 14.18
N LEU A 77 21.70 -20.58 13.32
CA LEU A 77 20.36 -20.06 12.99
C LEU A 77 20.30 -19.03 11.87
N ALA A 78 20.48 -19.52 10.65
CA ALA A 78 19.41 -19.42 9.64
C ALA A 78 19.74 -20.34 8.46
N ASP A 79 19.52 -21.64 8.63
CA ASP A 79 19.07 -22.47 7.51
C ASP A 79 17.64 -22.00 7.18
N HIS A 80 17.54 -20.90 6.45
CA HIS A 80 16.34 -20.66 5.64
C HIS A 80 16.45 -21.61 4.46
N ASP A 81 15.92 -22.80 4.69
CA ASP A 81 15.42 -23.75 3.70
C ASP A 81 15.13 -23.02 2.38
N MET A 82 15.97 -23.26 1.38
CA MET A 82 15.71 -22.84 0.01
C MET A 82 14.55 -23.70 -0.49
N THR A 83 13.34 -23.29 -0.11
CA THR A 83 12.11 -23.84 -0.65
C THR A 83 12.21 -23.73 -2.16
N ASN A 84 12.19 -24.89 -2.82
CA ASN A 84 12.30 -24.99 -4.27
C ASN A 84 11.35 -23.98 -4.93
N PRO A 85 11.77 -23.24 -5.97
CA PRO A 85 10.93 -22.27 -6.68
C PRO A 85 9.72 -22.91 -7.41
N ALA A 86 9.56 -24.23 -7.30
CA ALA A 86 8.45 -24.99 -7.86
C ALA A 86 7.23 -25.10 -6.91
N ASP A 87 7.40 -24.89 -5.60
CA ASP A 87 6.29 -25.03 -4.63
C ASP A 87 5.58 -23.70 -4.31
N ILE A 88 6.07 -22.57 -4.83
CA ILE A 88 5.39 -21.25 -4.79
C ILE A 88 4.40 -21.12 -5.96
N GLU A 89 3.63 -22.18 -6.22
CA GLU A 89 2.42 -22.14 -7.06
C GLU A 89 1.19 -21.78 -6.21
N SER A 90 1.42 -21.10 -5.08
CA SER A 90 0.45 -20.86 -4.01
C SER A 90 -0.07 -19.41 -4.07
N GLY A 91 -1.40 -19.25 -4.07
CA GLY A 91 -2.13 -17.97 -3.99
C GLY A 91 -2.12 -17.11 -5.26
N LEU A 92 -0.94 -16.77 -5.77
CA LEU A 92 -0.74 -15.82 -6.87
C LEU A 92 -1.40 -16.24 -8.20
N ALA A 93 -1.27 -17.52 -8.57
CA ALA A 93 -1.86 -18.08 -9.78
C ALA A 93 -3.40 -18.03 -9.78
N THR A 94 -4.03 -18.10 -8.60
CA THR A 94 -5.49 -17.95 -8.45
C THR A 94 -5.97 -16.56 -8.88
N TYR A 95 -5.10 -15.55 -8.80
CA TYR A 95 -5.39 -14.17 -9.19
C TYR A 95 -4.80 -13.80 -10.56
N GLY A 96 -4.32 -14.79 -11.32
CA GLY A 96 -3.69 -14.57 -12.63
C GLY A 96 -2.38 -13.77 -12.54
N LEU A 97 -1.79 -13.69 -11.36
CA LEU A 97 -0.49 -13.07 -11.14
C LEU A 97 0.54 -14.19 -11.07
N SER A 98 1.54 -14.18 -11.93
CA SER A 98 2.71 -15.02 -11.72
C SER A 98 3.54 -14.42 -10.57
N PRO A 99 4.28 -15.22 -9.79
CA PRO A 99 5.27 -14.67 -8.88
C PRO A 99 6.28 -13.87 -9.71
N LEU A 100 6.16 -12.54 -9.64
CA LEU A 100 7.06 -11.64 -10.35
C LEU A 100 8.35 -11.49 -9.53
N THR A 101 9.47 -11.67 -10.21
CA THR A 101 10.82 -11.38 -9.69
C THR A 101 11.01 -9.87 -9.51
N ASP A 102 11.97 -9.48 -8.69
CA ASP A 102 12.27 -8.06 -8.46
C ASP A 102 12.71 -7.35 -9.75
N GLU A 103 13.43 -8.05 -10.63
CA GLU A 103 13.80 -7.55 -11.95
C GLU A 103 12.59 -7.30 -12.84
N GLN A 104 11.60 -8.20 -12.82
CA GLN A 104 10.36 -8.03 -13.55
C GLN A 104 9.56 -6.84 -12.99
N ILE A 105 9.45 -6.74 -11.66
CA ILE A 105 8.77 -5.61 -11.00
C ILE A 105 9.45 -4.29 -11.37
N ALA A 106 10.78 -4.23 -11.34
CA ALA A 106 11.55 -3.03 -11.69
C ALA A 106 11.31 -2.56 -13.14
N SER A 107 10.93 -3.47 -14.05
CA SER A 107 10.61 -3.15 -15.44
C SER A 107 9.18 -2.64 -15.67
N LEU A 108 8.30 -2.73 -14.66
CA LEU A 108 6.90 -2.35 -14.79
C LEU A 108 6.72 -0.83 -14.78
N SER A 109 5.81 -0.36 -15.63
CA SER A 109 5.33 1.02 -15.55
C SER A 109 4.36 1.21 -14.38
N VAL A 110 4.10 2.47 -14.02
CA VAL A 110 3.03 2.85 -13.08
C VAL A 110 1.68 2.24 -13.49
N GLY A 111 1.38 2.23 -14.80
CA GLY A 111 0.15 1.65 -15.33
C GLY A 111 0.06 0.15 -15.11
N ASP A 112 1.16 -0.58 -15.33
CA ASP A 112 1.23 -2.02 -15.16
C ASP A 112 1.08 -2.42 -13.69
N VAL A 113 1.72 -1.70 -12.77
CA VAL A 113 1.54 -1.90 -11.33
C VAL A 113 0.07 -1.71 -10.92
N MET A 114 -0.56 -0.64 -11.39
CA MET A 114 -1.97 -0.36 -11.08
C MET A 114 -2.90 -1.42 -11.65
N GLN A 115 -2.63 -1.89 -12.87
CA GLN A 115 -3.37 -2.98 -13.50
C GLN A 115 -3.21 -4.28 -12.69
N ALA A 116 -1.98 -4.62 -12.31
CA ALA A 116 -1.65 -5.85 -11.59
C ALA A 116 -2.19 -5.87 -10.17
N VAL A 117 -2.27 -4.72 -9.47
CA VAL A 117 -2.68 -4.67 -8.06
C VAL A 117 -4.15 -4.26 -7.90
N HIS A 118 -4.59 -3.21 -8.60
CA HIS A 118 -5.92 -2.62 -8.39
C HIS A 118 -6.99 -3.19 -9.32
N GLU A 119 -6.68 -3.43 -10.60
CA GLU A 119 -7.67 -3.99 -11.55
C GLU A 119 -7.91 -5.48 -11.31
N SER A 120 -6.86 -6.25 -11.01
CA SER A 120 -6.96 -7.64 -10.55
C SER A 120 -7.67 -7.79 -9.18
N LYS A 121 -7.80 -6.68 -8.44
CA LYS A 121 -8.26 -6.61 -7.05
C LYS A 121 -7.36 -7.32 -6.05
N ALA A 122 -6.11 -7.64 -6.40
CA ALA A 122 -5.14 -8.25 -5.50
C ALA A 122 -5.08 -7.54 -4.14
N TYR A 123 -5.11 -6.20 -4.12
CA TYR A 123 -5.11 -5.38 -2.88
C TYR A 123 -6.28 -5.63 -1.91
N ARG A 124 -7.38 -6.24 -2.36
CA ARG A 124 -8.51 -6.63 -1.50
C ARG A 124 -8.47 -8.10 -1.14
N GLU A 125 -7.99 -8.91 -2.07
CA GLU A 125 -8.03 -10.37 -1.97
C GLU A 125 -7.10 -10.89 -0.89
N TRP A 126 -5.87 -10.35 -0.79
CA TRP A 126 -4.90 -10.74 0.25
C TRP A 126 -5.35 -10.42 1.67
N LEU A 127 -6.34 -9.53 1.85
CA LEU A 127 -6.90 -9.16 3.16
C LEU A 127 -8.04 -10.08 3.60
N LYS A 128 -8.51 -11.00 2.75
CA LYS A 128 -9.58 -11.93 3.13
C LYS A 128 -9.02 -12.92 4.14
N PRO A 129 -9.70 -13.19 5.27
CA PRO A 129 -9.21 -14.17 6.24
C PRO A 129 -9.20 -15.60 5.67
N PRO A 130 -8.15 -16.40 5.91
CA PRO A 130 -6.88 -15.97 6.50
C PRO A 130 -6.07 -15.09 5.54
N ILE A 131 -5.45 -14.02 6.06
CA ILE A 131 -4.60 -13.10 5.27
C ILE A 131 -3.59 -13.93 4.47
N ASP A 132 -3.50 -13.67 3.17
CA ASP A 132 -2.55 -14.32 2.27
C ASP A 132 -1.21 -13.56 2.30
N PRO A 133 -0.16 -14.10 2.95
CA PRO A 133 1.11 -13.41 3.11
C PRO A 133 1.88 -13.30 1.79
N ASP A 134 1.75 -14.28 0.88
CA ASP A 134 2.51 -14.30 -0.37
C ASP A 134 1.97 -13.24 -1.34
N LEU A 135 0.64 -13.15 -1.45
CA LEU A 135 0.00 -12.09 -2.22
C LEU A 135 0.24 -10.72 -1.57
N GLY A 136 0.22 -10.63 -0.24
CA GLY A 136 0.54 -9.41 0.47
C GLY A 136 1.97 -8.92 0.25
N GLN A 137 2.96 -9.81 0.26
CA GLN A 137 4.36 -9.48 -0.06
C GLN A 137 4.50 -8.96 -1.49
N LEU A 138 3.82 -9.57 -2.46
CA LEU A 138 3.80 -9.03 -3.84
C LEU A 138 3.24 -7.62 -3.86
N VAL A 139 2.10 -7.38 -3.19
CA VAL A 139 1.45 -6.06 -3.12
C VAL A 139 2.39 -5.01 -2.51
N VAL A 140 3.11 -5.35 -1.43
CA VAL A 140 4.10 -4.46 -0.81
C VAL A 140 5.22 -4.12 -1.79
N ARG A 141 5.84 -5.12 -2.44
CA ARG A 141 6.92 -4.88 -3.42
C ARG A 141 6.46 -4.00 -4.58
N MET A 142 5.27 -4.25 -5.09
CA MET A 142 4.64 -3.44 -6.15
C MET A 142 4.42 -1.99 -5.72
N TYR A 143 3.93 -1.75 -4.49
CA TYR A 143 3.75 -0.39 -3.98
C TYR A 143 5.07 0.31 -3.65
N ARG A 144 6.11 -0.41 -3.21
CA ARG A 144 7.46 0.15 -3.06
C ARG A 144 8.04 0.57 -4.40
N HIS A 145 7.91 -0.28 -5.43
CA HIS A 145 8.30 0.07 -6.79
C HIS A 145 7.54 1.29 -7.27
N LEU A 146 6.22 1.33 -7.08
CA LEU A 146 5.39 2.48 -7.41
C LEU A 146 5.89 3.78 -6.77
N ALA A 147 6.27 3.74 -5.49
CA ALA A 147 6.80 4.89 -4.76
C ALA A 147 8.17 5.38 -5.27
N SER A 148 8.87 4.58 -6.08
CA SER A 148 10.11 5.00 -6.75
C SER A 148 9.87 5.66 -8.12
N GLN A 149 8.65 5.57 -8.65
CA GLN A 149 8.33 6.03 -9.99
C GLN A 149 7.96 7.52 -10.02
N VAL A 150 8.08 8.13 -11.20
CA VAL A 150 7.56 9.47 -11.48
C VAL A 150 6.11 9.34 -11.93
N PRO A 151 5.16 10.09 -11.35
CA PRO A 151 3.77 10.01 -11.76
C PRO A 151 3.58 10.57 -13.19
N PRO A 152 2.58 10.08 -13.94
CA PRO A 152 2.24 10.66 -15.24
C PRO A 152 1.87 12.15 -15.18
N LYS A 153 1.25 12.57 -14.06
CA LYS A 153 0.84 13.96 -13.80
C LYS A 153 1.01 14.34 -12.33
N GLY A 154 0.97 15.63 -12.06
CA GLY A 154 1.02 16.18 -10.71
C GLY A 154 2.44 16.26 -10.15
N ASP A 155 2.53 16.38 -8.83
CA ASP A 155 3.80 16.56 -8.12
C ASP A 155 4.47 15.20 -7.82
N PRO A 156 5.74 14.99 -8.23
CA PRO A 156 6.46 13.75 -7.93
C PRO A 156 6.61 13.48 -6.43
N LEU A 157 6.85 14.50 -5.61
CA LEU A 157 7.07 14.31 -4.17
C LEU A 157 5.78 13.89 -3.44
N ASP A 158 4.64 14.53 -3.73
CA ASP A 158 3.30 14.12 -3.23
C ASP A 158 3.00 12.68 -3.64
N PHE A 159 3.31 12.30 -4.89
CA PHE A 159 3.10 10.93 -5.37
C PHE A 159 3.94 9.91 -4.61
N GLN A 160 5.26 10.14 -4.51
CA GLN A 160 6.19 9.25 -3.80
C GLN A 160 5.80 9.12 -2.33
N THR A 161 5.43 10.22 -1.68
CA THR A 161 4.96 10.23 -0.28
C THR A 161 3.73 9.34 -0.11
N ARG A 162 2.70 9.53 -0.93
CA ARG A 162 1.45 8.76 -0.85
C ARG A 162 1.64 7.28 -1.18
N ALA A 163 2.40 6.98 -2.23
CA ALA A 163 2.71 5.61 -2.60
C ALA A 163 3.57 4.92 -1.52
N GLY A 164 4.48 5.65 -0.88
CA GLY A 164 5.25 5.20 0.28
C GLY A 164 4.35 4.88 1.49
N GLU A 165 3.46 5.79 1.87
CA GLU A 165 2.47 5.55 2.94
C GLU A 165 1.59 4.33 2.66
N LEU A 166 1.23 4.10 1.40
CA LEU A 166 0.48 2.93 0.96
C LEU A 166 1.28 1.64 1.12
N ALA A 167 2.56 1.64 0.72
CA ALA A 167 3.46 0.51 0.91
C ALA A 167 3.68 0.19 2.40
N ASP A 168 3.93 1.22 3.22
CA ASP A 168 4.11 1.09 4.67
C ASP A 168 2.85 0.54 5.37
N ALA A 169 1.67 0.98 4.93
CA ALA A 169 0.42 0.49 5.49
C ALA A 169 0.12 -0.96 5.08
N ALA A 170 0.54 -1.39 3.90
CA ALA A 170 0.46 -2.79 3.49
C ALA A 170 1.43 -3.66 4.30
N ASP A 171 2.68 -3.23 4.45
CA ASP A 171 3.68 -3.93 5.26
C ASP A 171 3.23 -4.08 6.73
N ALA A 172 2.59 -3.04 7.29
CA ALA A 172 2.00 -3.12 8.62
C ALA A 172 0.94 -4.23 8.77
N VAL A 173 0.16 -4.54 7.72
CA VAL A 173 -0.81 -5.66 7.76
C VAL A 173 -0.09 -7.01 7.77
N LEU A 174 1.02 -7.17 7.06
CA LEU A 174 1.81 -8.39 7.13
C LEU A 174 2.42 -8.61 8.52
N GLN A 175 2.79 -7.54 9.21
CA GLN A 175 3.43 -7.60 10.53
C GLN A 175 2.43 -7.70 11.69
N GLN A 176 1.30 -7.00 11.59
CA GLN A 176 0.33 -6.81 12.69
C GLN A 176 -1.02 -7.50 12.42
N GLY A 177 -1.19 -8.09 11.23
CA GLY A 177 -2.42 -8.76 10.82
C GLY A 177 -3.62 -7.82 10.78
N ASP A 178 -4.76 -8.31 11.28
CA ASP A 178 -6.06 -7.63 11.23
C ASP A 178 -6.07 -6.25 11.90
N GLU A 179 -5.21 -6.01 12.89
CA GLU A 179 -5.13 -4.73 13.60
C GLU A 179 -4.71 -3.56 12.70
N ALA A 180 -3.88 -3.83 11.68
CA ALA A 180 -3.40 -2.82 10.74
C ALA A 180 -4.32 -2.64 9.51
N VAL A 181 -5.31 -3.51 9.29
CA VAL A 181 -6.23 -3.43 8.14
C VAL A 181 -6.95 -2.09 8.03
N PRO A 182 -7.46 -1.47 9.12
CA PRO A 182 -8.05 -0.13 9.06
C PRO A 182 -7.05 0.95 8.60
N ARG A 183 -5.76 0.83 8.96
CA ARG A 183 -4.70 1.74 8.49
C ARG A 183 -4.50 1.58 6.99
N PHE A 184 -4.37 0.34 6.50
CA PHE A 184 -4.25 0.07 5.07
C PHE A 184 -5.44 0.58 4.27
N ARG A 185 -6.67 0.35 4.73
CA ARG A 185 -7.89 0.86 4.06
C ARG A 185 -7.95 2.38 3.98
N ARG A 186 -7.38 3.11 4.95
CA ARG A 186 -7.26 4.58 4.89
C ARG A 186 -6.22 5.03 3.86
N ALA A 187 -5.10 4.32 3.78
CA ALA A 187 -4.04 4.60 2.80
C ALA A 187 -4.50 4.29 1.36
N VAL A 188 -5.33 3.26 1.15
CA VAL A 188 -5.97 2.94 -0.14
C VAL A 188 -7.10 3.94 -0.44
N ASN A 189 -6.74 5.20 -0.70
CA ASN A 189 -7.65 6.24 -1.12
C ASN A 189 -7.44 6.57 -2.60
N CYS A 190 -7.92 5.67 -3.48
CA CYS A 190 -7.70 5.76 -4.92
C CYS A 190 -8.20 7.08 -5.52
N ASN A 191 -9.27 7.67 -4.97
CA ASN A 191 -9.79 8.94 -5.47
C ASN A 191 -8.79 10.08 -5.27
N SER A 192 -8.14 10.13 -4.11
CA SER A 192 -7.13 11.16 -3.81
C SER A 192 -5.90 11.06 -4.71
N CYS A 193 -5.45 9.84 -5.02
CA CYS A 193 -4.31 9.62 -5.92
C CYS A 193 -4.69 9.85 -7.39
N HIS A 194 -5.82 9.30 -7.86
CA HIS A 194 -6.21 9.40 -9.27
C HIS A 194 -6.54 10.82 -9.71
N ALA A 195 -7.15 11.64 -8.85
CA ALA A 195 -7.49 13.02 -9.19
C ALA A 195 -6.25 13.90 -9.47
N ARG A 196 -5.08 13.50 -8.96
CA ARG A 196 -3.83 14.27 -9.05
C ARG A 196 -2.82 13.68 -10.05
N HIS A 197 -2.78 12.36 -10.17
CA HIS A 197 -1.67 11.66 -10.82
C HIS A 197 -2.04 10.82 -12.05
N ARG A 198 -3.33 10.72 -12.40
CA ARG A 198 -3.79 10.02 -13.62
C ARG A 198 -3.88 10.94 -14.82
#